data_AF-A0A2N1D5X6-F1
#
_entry.id   AF-A0A2N1D5X6-F1
#
_cell.length_a   1.000
_cell.length_b   1.000
_cell.length_c   1.000
_cell.angle_alpha   90.00
_cell.angle_beta   90.00
_cell.angle_gamma   90.00
#
_symmetry.space_group_name_H-M   'P 1'
#
loop_
_entity.id
_entity.type
_entity.pdbx_description
1 polymer ?
#
loop_
_entity_poly.entity_id
_entity_poly.type
_entity_poly.pdbx_seq_one_letter_code
_entity_poly.pdbx_strand_id
1 'polypeptide(L)'
;MKNILLKTCLTSLTLCVAGLANVQSKEMDLSKYSAISGAALSIAAHPEDDNSDYHVNGHLAAQAAVSIGAHTGVKDIYAGAAVTTGVGSNAKQISAGAAVGVGTYGTAQDINAGAAVVVGAYGEVGSIKSGAAITLEVGATYYAAEALGATTFGAEAGRNSREYSDYVAGFIDSTDTMTAAMTAITKKITDSKGVDGVISNGDISGITFGPGVYKFGAINLMWGSNAPVTFDANGDPDAQFTMISSEAMTLSAGSTFILINGAKFSNITWILGGALNLGAGSKFQGVAYVNGAVNGATSSVCGSVYAIGAVAVDYFDSECNYPKPVVCPLWDDTHYSLERLANTRVLLPVTDSKDITHHTFTDGTEIQVSSRRMEISSDYGWSLMKRIGSGRGDNAWNAPSILNPGGWTILPSPYSTYLKLCTADLTF
;
A
#
# COMPACT_ATOMS: atom_id res chain seq x y z
N MET A 1 60.27 16.07 -5.88
CA MET A 1 59.56 15.31 -4.82
C MET A 1 58.08 15.69 -4.63
N LYS A 2 57.51 16.70 -5.33
CA LYS A 2 56.09 17.09 -5.15
C LYS A 2 55.07 16.34 -6.03
N ASN A 3 55.51 15.66 -7.11
CA ASN A 3 54.60 15.00 -8.07
C ASN A 3 54.36 13.50 -7.82
N ILE A 4 55.04 12.89 -6.84
CA ILE A 4 54.89 11.46 -6.51
C ILE A 4 53.75 11.25 -5.49
N LEU A 5 53.54 12.21 -4.58
CA LEU A 5 52.49 12.19 -3.56
C LEU A 5 51.07 12.33 -4.14
N LEU A 6 50.91 13.13 -5.21
CA LEU A 6 49.60 13.32 -5.84
C LEU A 6 49.15 12.08 -6.64
N LYS A 7 50.10 11.34 -7.23
CA LYS A 7 49.80 10.10 -7.95
C LYS A 7 49.40 8.95 -7.01
N THR A 8 49.97 8.87 -5.81
CA THR A 8 49.64 7.83 -4.82
C THR A 8 48.28 8.05 -4.15
N CYS A 9 47.84 9.30 -3.97
CA CYS A 9 46.48 9.59 -3.49
C CYS A 9 45.40 9.35 -4.55
N LEU A 10 45.69 9.59 -5.83
CA LEU A 10 44.69 9.39 -6.89
C LEU A 10 44.48 7.90 -7.22
N THR A 11 45.53 7.08 -7.10
CA THR A 11 45.45 5.61 -7.28
C THR A 11 44.77 4.90 -6.12
N SER A 12 44.87 5.43 -4.90
CA SER A 12 44.15 4.88 -3.73
C SER A 12 42.66 5.24 -3.75
N LEU A 13 42.30 6.42 -4.24
CA LEU A 13 40.90 6.81 -4.46
C LEU A 13 40.23 5.97 -5.56
N THR A 14 40.94 5.67 -6.65
CA THR A 14 40.43 4.77 -7.71
C THR A 14 40.38 3.30 -7.27
N LEU A 15 41.27 2.84 -6.38
CA LEU A 15 41.15 1.51 -5.76
C LEU A 15 39.96 1.40 -4.79
N CYS A 16 39.64 2.46 -4.03
CA CYS A 16 38.43 2.49 -3.19
C CYS A 16 37.14 2.42 -4.02
N VAL A 17 37.10 3.09 -5.18
CA VAL A 17 35.94 3.03 -6.09
C VAL A 17 35.86 1.68 -6.83
N ALA A 18 37.00 1.08 -7.18
CA ALA A 18 37.04 -0.26 -7.79
C ALA A 18 36.69 -1.39 -6.80
N GLY A 19 36.96 -1.22 -5.50
CA GLY A 19 36.54 -2.14 -4.45
C GLY A 19 35.02 -2.25 -4.29
N LEU A 20 34.27 -1.20 -4.63
CA LEU A 20 32.80 -1.22 -4.68
C LEU A 20 32.25 -1.89 -5.94
N ALA A 21 33.02 -1.96 -7.02
CA ALA A 21 32.55 -2.46 -8.31
C ALA A 21 32.65 -3.99 -8.48
N ASN A 22 33.36 -4.70 -7.58
CA ASN A 22 33.65 -6.13 -7.76
C ASN A 22 33.28 -7.02 -6.56
N VAL A 23 32.43 -6.56 -5.65
CA VAL A 23 31.63 -7.50 -4.86
C VAL A 23 30.60 -8.05 -5.85
N GLN A 24 30.71 -9.34 -6.20
CA GLN A 24 29.57 -10.07 -6.78
C GLN A 24 28.40 -9.84 -5.81
N SER A 25 27.54 -8.88 -6.15
CA SER A 25 26.45 -8.45 -5.28
C SER A 25 25.56 -9.67 -5.13
N LYS A 26 25.58 -10.30 -3.96
CA LYS A 26 24.38 -10.96 -3.47
C LYS A 26 23.32 -9.87 -3.55
N GLU A 27 22.44 -9.99 -4.53
CA GLU A 27 21.43 -8.98 -4.84
C GLU A 27 20.70 -8.67 -3.53
N MET A 28 20.68 -7.39 -3.17
CA MET A 28 20.11 -7.00 -1.89
C MET A 28 18.60 -7.25 -1.96
N ASP A 29 18.13 -8.20 -1.15
CA ASP A 29 16.72 -8.53 -1.09
C ASP A 29 15.96 -7.47 -0.29
N LEU A 30 15.53 -6.42 -0.99
CA LEU A 30 14.76 -5.33 -0.40
C LEU A 30 13.33 -5.75 -0.05
N SER A 31 12.84 -6.89 -0.54
CA SER A 31 11.44 -7.31 -0.40
C SER A 31 10.97 -7.50 1.05
N LYS A 32 11.92 -7.66 1.98
CA LYS A 32 11.63 -7.76 3.43
C LYS A 32 11.39 -6.40 4.09
N TYR A 33 11.70 -5.30 3.42
CA TYR A 33 11.52 -3.95 3.94
C TYR A 33 10.15 -3.40 3.54
N SER A 34 9.42 -2.90 4.53
CA SER A 34 8.22 -2.10 4.28
C SER A 34 8.59 -0.70 3.81
N ALA A 35 9.65 -0.12 4.39
CA ALA A 35 10.15 1.17 3.93
C ALA A 35 11.67 1.30 3.98
N ILE A 36 12.23 1.96 2.97
CA ILE A 36 13.60 2.45 2.95
C ILE A 36 13.59 3.91 2.52
N SER A 37 14.24 4.78 3.30
CA SER A 37 14.24 6.24 3.09
C SER A 37 15.66 6.79 3.00
N GLY A 38 15.93 7.60 1.99
CA GLY A 38 17.17 8.39 1.87
C GLY A 38 17.22 9.62 2.79
N ALA A 39 16.11 9.94 3.47
CA ALA A 39 16.07 10.96 4.52
C ALA A 39 15.36 10.41 5.77
N ALA A 40 14.53 11.22 6.45
CA ALA A 40 13.78 10.76 7.62
C ALA A 40 12.60 9.87 7.21
N LEU A 41 12.28 8.91 8.07
CA LEU A 41 11.13 8.02 7.95
C LEU A 41 10.22 8.21 9.16
N SER A 42 8.93 8.42 8.94
CA SER A 42 7.93 8.55 10.00
C SER A 42 6.70 7.71 9.71
N ILE A 43 6.27 6.94 10.72
CA ILE A 43 5.03 6.18 10.75
C ILE A 43 4.14 6.80 11.82
N ALA A 44 2.85 7.01 11.52
CA ALA A 44 1.93 7.61 12.48
C ALA A 44 1.64 6.67 13.66
N ALA A 45 0.91 7.20 14.65
CA ALA A 45 0.45 6.42 15.79
C ALA A 45 -0.81 5.65 15.42
N HIS A 46 -0.90 4.40 15.85
CA HIS A 46 -2.07 3.57 15.64
C HIS A 46 -2.93 3.54 16.91
N PRO A 47 -4.27 3.43 16.79
CA PRO A 47 -5.12 3.11 17.94
C PRO A 47 -4.72 1.78 18.60
N GLU A 48 -4.94 1.72 19.91
CA GLU A 48 -4.74 0.55 20.76
C GLU A 48 -5.83 -0.49 20.46
N ASP A 49 -5.68 -1.25 19.38
CA ASP A 49 -6.56 -2.36 19.05
C ASP A 49 -5.97 -3.65 19.66
N ASP A 50 -6.79 -4.44 20.36
CA ASP A 50 -6.47 -5.67 21.11
C ASP A 50 -5.96 -6.84 20.23
N ASN A 51 -5.67 -6.58 18.96
CA ASN A 51 -5.15 -7.57 18.02
C ASN A 51 -3.80 -7.08 17.49
N SER A 52 -2.73 -7.66 18.05
CA SER A 52 -1.32 -7.31 17.84
C SER A 52 -0.79 -7.67 16.45
N ASP A 53 -1.53 -7.36 15.39
CA ASP A 53 -0.99 -7.46 14.04
C ASP A 53 0.00 -6.33 13.84
N TYR A 54 1.26 -6.72 13.68
CA TYR A 54 2.38 -5.82 13.42
C TYR A 54 2.03 -4.90 12.23
N HIS A 55 1.62 -3.65 12.53
CA HIS A 55 1.23 -2.63 11.55
C HIS A 55 2.36 -2.21 10.59
N VAL A 56 3.56 -2.73 10.82
CA VAL A 56 4.67 -2.75 9.87
C VAL A 56 5.21 -4.17 9.84
N ASN A 57 4.63 -5.04 9.01
CA ASN A 57 5.03 -6.46 8.88
C ASN A 57 6.41 -6.66 8.20
N GLY A 58 7.25 -5.64 8.18
CA GLY A 58 8.58 -5.64 7.57
C GLY A 58 9.60 -4.84 8.37
N HIS A 59 10.78 -4.71 7.80
CA HIS A 59 11.85 -3.89 8.35
C HIS A 59 11.76 -2.44 7.84
N LEU A 60 12.29 -1.51 8.62
CA LEU A 60 12.38 -0.09 8.32
C LEU A 60 13.84 0.34 8.27
N ALA A 61 14.20 1.16 7.28
CA ALA A 61 15.54 1.74 7.20
C ALA A 61 15.49 3.21 6.75
N ALA A 62 16.33 4.05 7.36
CA ALA A 62 16.48 5.45 6.97
C ALA A 62 17.92 5.92 7.08
N GLN A 63 18.37 6.78 6.15
CA GLN A 63 19.70 7.41 6.25
C GLN A 63 19.75 8.46 7.37
N ALA A 64 18.60 9.05 7.73
CA ALA A 64 18.46 10.01 8.82
C ALA A 64 17.77 9.36 10.03
N ALA A 65 16.70 9.97 10.54
CA ALA A 65 15.97 9.47 11.69
C ALA A 65 14.78 8.58 11.29
N VAL A 66 14.44 7.62 12.14
CA VAL A 66 13.18 6.86 12.09
C VAL A 66 12.34 7.23 13.30
N SER A 67 11.10 7.64 13.09
CA SER A 67 10.11 7.84 14.13
C SER A 67 8.92 6.92 13.88
N ILE A 68 8.56 6.09 14.86
CA ILE A 68 7.31 5.32 14.80
C ILE A 68 6.38 5.82 15.88
N GLY A 69 5.10 6.02 15.54
CA GLY A 69 4.08 6.41 16.49
C GLY A 69 3.78 5.32 17.53
N ALA A 70 2.83 5.61 18.41
CA ALA A 70 2.39 4.69 19.45
C ALA A 70 1.73 3.44 18.87
N HIS A 71 1.84 2.33 19.58
CA HIS A 71 1.23 1.03 19.23
C HIS A 71 1.64 0.53 17.83
N THR A 72 2.84 0.88 17.39
CA THR A 72 3.39 0.46 16.09
C THR A 72 4.37 -0.68 16.28
N GLY A 73 4.07 -1.83 15.68
CA GLY A 73 4.94 -3.00 15.66
C GLY A 73 5.81 -3.05 14.40
N VAL A 74 7.13 -3.15 14.58
CA VAL A 74 8.12 -3.26 13.50
C VAL A 74 9.00 -4.48 13.76
N LYS A 75 9.52 -5.09 12.69
CA LYS A 75 10.59 -6.10 12.81
C LYS A 75 11.90 -5.43 13.19
N ASP A 76 12.64 -4.88 12.22
CA ASP A 76 13.87 -4.15 12.52
C ASP A 76 13.80 -2.70 12.11
N ILE A 77 14.53 -1.87 12.84
CA ILE A 77 14.69 -0.46 12.55
C ILE A 77 16.18 -0.17 12.42
N TYR A 78 16.57 0.35 11.27
CA TYR A 78 17.88 0.98 11.08
C TYR A 78 17.72 2.48 10.81
N ALA A 79 18.48 3.30 11.53
CA ALA A 79 18.54 4.75 11.31
C ALA A 79 20.00 5.23 11.33
N GLY A 80 20.42 5.96 10.29
CA GLY A 80 21.75 6.57 10.29
C GLY A 80 21.93 7.63 11.39
N ALA A 81 20.84 8.22 11.89
CA ALA A 81 20.85 9.19 12.98
C ALA A 81 20.17 8.64 14.24
N ALA A 82 18.88 8.88 14.43
CA ALA A 82 18.17 8.54 15.66
C ALA A 82 16.92 7.70 15.40
N VAL A 83 16.57 6.86 16.37
CA VAL A 83 15.28 6.16 16.41
C VAL A 83 14.47 6.69 17.58
N THR A 84 13.19 6.96 17.34
CA THR A 84 12.21 7.25 18.39
C THR A 84 11.00 6.36 18.20
N THR A 85 10.61 5.64 19.24
CA THR A 85 9.39 4.84 19.24
C THR A 85 8.35 5.44 20.17
N GLY A 86 7.09 5.37 19.76
CA GLY A 86 5.96 5.79 20.57
C GLY A 86 5.67 4.84 21.74
N VAL A 87 4.65 5.20 22.51
CA VAL A 87 4.15 4.41 23.64
C VAL A 87 3.64 3.06 23.15
N GLY A 88 3.97 1.98 23.85
CA GLY A 88 3.49 0.63 23.54
C GLY A 88 4.00 0.06 22.21
N SER A 89 4.93 0.75 21.54
CA SER A 89 5.49 0.29 20.27
C SER A 89 6.49 -0.84 20.49
N ASN A 90 6.57 -1.76 19.54
CA ASN A 90 7.46 -2.91 19.65
C ASN A 90 8.39 -3.02 18.45
N ALA A 91 9.66 -3.31 18.71
CA ALA A 91 10.66 -3.64 17.70
C ALA A 91 11.36 -4.95 18.07
N LYS A 92 11.94 -5.62 17.08
CA LYS A 92 12.89 -6.71 17.29
C LYS A 92 14.26 -6.09 17.47
N GLN A 93 14.91 -5.62 16.40
CA GLN A 93 16.19 -4.92 16.50
C GLN A 93 16.05 -3.43 16.24
N ILE A 94 16.75 -2.62 17.04
CA ILE A 94 16.90 -1.19 16.80
C ILE A 94 18.39 -0.85 16.67
N SER A 95 18.79 -0.31 15.52
CA SER A 95 20.14 0.20 15.27
C SER A 95 20.09 1.67 14.88
N ALA A 96 20.78 2.53 15.62
CA ALA A 96 20.85 3.96 15.37
C ALA A 96 22.29 4.48 15.43
N GLY A 97 22.68 5.33 14.47
CA GLY A 97 24.01 5.95 14.47
C GLY A 97 24.27 6.91 15.62
N ALA A 98 23.22 7.46 16.25
CA ALA A 98 23.30 8.41 17.35
C ALA A 98 22.46 7.96 18.55
N ALA A 99 21.15 8.13 18.54
CA ALA A 99 20.33 7.92 19.73
C ALA A 99 19.13 7.02 19.49
N VAL A 100 18.75 6.24 20.51
CA VAL A 100 17.50 5.47 20.54
C VAL A 100 16.67 5.93 21.72
N GLY A 101 15.44 6.35 21.46
CA GLY A 101 14.41 6.57 22.47
C GLY A 101 13.32 5.54 22.31
N VAL A 102 13.14 4.67 23.30
CA VAL A 102 12.01 3.74 23.38
C VAL A 102 10.91 4.39 24.21
N GLY A 103 9.69 4.47 23.67
CA GLY A 103 8.54 5.02 24.39
C GLY A 103 8.16 4.23 25.65
N THR A 104 7.32 4.82 26.50
CA THR A 104 6.72 4.15 27.65
C THR A 104 6.01 2.86 27.24
N TYR A 105 6.13 1.78 28.02
CA TYR A 105 5.63 0.44 27.66
C TYR A 105 6.16 -0.11 26.32
N GLY A 106 7.16 0.54 25.72
CA GLY A 106 7.75 0.09 24.47
C GLY A 106 8.63 -1.13 24.68
N THR A 107 8.71 -1.98 23.66
CA THR A 107 9.52 -3.20 23.71
C THR A 107 10.55 -3.26 22.59
N ALA A 108 11.74 -3.78 22.88
CA ALA A 108 12.78 -4.05 21.88
C ALA A 108 13.58 -5.31 22.27
N GLN A 109 14.08 -6.08 21.32
CA GLN A 109 14.91 -7.24 21.67
C GLN A 109 16.35 -6.82 21.86
N ASP A 110 16.99 -6.23 20.86
CA ASP A 110 18.26 -5.56 21.10
C ASP A 110 18.29 -4.15 20.52
N ILE A 111 19.11 -3.34 21.16
CA ILE A 111 19.30 -1.93 20.85
C ILE A 111 20.79 -1.68 20.68
N ASN A 112 21.15 -1.07 19.57
CA ASN A 112 22.48 -0.55 19.31
C ASN A 112 22.37 0.95 18.98
N ALA A 113 23.03 1.79 19.77
CA ALA A 113 23.07 3.23 19.56
C ALA A 113 24.51 3.76 19.61
N GLY A 114 24.90 4.58 18.64
CA GLY A 114 26.23 5.18 18.60
C GLY A 114 26.51 6.21 19.72
N ALA A 115 25.48 6.74 20.37
CA ALA A 115 25.59 7.71 21.47
C ALA A 115 24.70 7.33 22.66
N ALA A 116 23.39 7.59 22.63
CA ALA A 116 22.56 7.47 23.84
C ALA A 116 21.36 6.54 23.64
N VAL A 117 21.00 5.81 24.69
CA VAL A 117 19.75 5.03 24.75
C VAL A 117 18.91 5.55 25.92
N VAL A 118 17.65 5.85 25.65
CA VAL A 118 16.63 6.13 26.68
C VAL A 118 15.53 5.10 26.53
N VAL A 119 15.26 4.33 27.57
CA VAL A 119 14.12 3.43 27.65
C VAL A 119 13.09 4.07 28.55
N GLY A 120 11.93 4.38 27.98
CA GLY A 120 10.81 5.00 28.67
C GLY A 120 10.27 4.12 29.79
N ALA A 121 9.46 4.73 30.67
CA ALA A 121 8.89 4.05 31.82
C ALA A 121 8.20 2.73 31.45
N TYR A 122 8.44 1.68 32.24
CA TYR A 122 7.92 0.33 32.02
C TYR A 122 8.26 -0.28 30.65
N GLY A 123 9.27 0.24 29.95
CA GLY A 123 9.76 -0.38 28.73
C GLY A 123 10.48 -1.69 29.01
N GLU A 124 10.35 -2.67 28.12
CA GLU A 124 11.03 -3.96 28.22
C GLU A 124 11.97 -4.16 27.05
N VAL A 125 13.27 -4.15 27.34
CA VAL A 125 14.29 -4.36 26.31
C VAL A 125 15.15 -5.59 26.60
N GLY A 126 15.81 -6.17 25.60
CA GLY A 126 16.84 -7.18 25.82
C GLY A 126 18.22 -6.55 25.94
N SER A 127 19.13 -6.81 25.01
CA SER A 127 20.50 -6.31 25.11
C SER A 127 20.62 -4.88 24.61
N ILE A 128 21.32 -4.03 25.35
CA ILE A 128 21.57 -2.63 25.00
C ILE A 128 23.06 -2.42 24.80
N LYS A 129 23.44 -1.86 23.65
CA LYS A 129 24.77 -1.33 23.37
C LYS A 129 24.68 0.16 23.08
N SER A 130 25.46 0.95 23.82
CA SER A 130 25.44 2.41 23.73
C SER A 130 26.87 2.98 23.72
N GLY A 131 27.14 3.86 22.75
CA GLY A 131 28.44 4.53 22.64
C GLY A 131 28.69 5.64 23.67
N ALA A 132 27.70 6.04 24.47
CA ALA A 132 27.86 7.10 25.48
C ALA A 132 27.05 6.86 26.76
N ALA A 133 25.72 6.76 26.71
CA ALA A 133 24.92 6.68 27.93
C ALA A 133 23.64 5.87 27.77
N ILE A 134 23.25 5.19 28.84
CA ILE A 134 21.97 4.48 28.95
C ILE A 134 21.15 5.12 30.07
N THR A 135 19.90 5.43 29.78
CA THR A 135 18.91 5.89 30.76
C THR A 135 17.73 4.94 30.73
N LEU A 136 17.49 4.28 31.86
CA LEU A 136 16.32 3.44 32.08
C LEU A 136 15.38 4.20 33.01
N GLU A 137 14.18 4.52 32.56
CA GLU A 137 13.20 5.22 33.39
C GLU A 137 12.54 4.27 34.41
N VAL A 138 11.53 4.75 35.15
CA VAL A 138 10.85 3.99 36.20
C VAL A 138 10.30 2.66 35.67
N GLY A 139 10.59 1.56 36.37
CA GLY A 139 10.10 0.21 36.02
C GLY A 139 10.62 -0.35 34.69
N ALA A 140 11.55 0.33 34.00
CA ALA A 140 12.11 -0.17 32.76
C ALA A 140 13.01 -1.39 33.02
N THR A 141 12.89 -2.42 32.17
CA THR A 141 13.69 -3.65 32.30
C THR A 141 14.57 -3.91 31.10
N TYR A 142 15.71 -4.56 31.33
CA TYR A 142 16.69 -4.90 30.30
C TYR A 142 17.33 -6.28 30.57
N TYR A 143 17.87 -6.96 29.55
CA TYR A 143 18.62 -8.21 29.74
C TYR A 143 20.10 -7.94 30.05
N ALA A 144 20.79 -7.29 29.11
CA ALA A 144 22.20 -6.91 29.21
C ALA A 144 22.38 -5.46 28.78
N ALA A 145 23.32 -4.73 29.40
CA ALA A 145 23.58 -3.33 29.06
C ALA A 145 25.08 -3.04 29.05
N GLU A 146 25.56 -2.49 27.94
CA GLU A 146 26.94 -2.09 27.71
C GLU A 146 26.94 -0.62 27.24
N ALA A 147 27.41 0.28 28.11
CA ALA A 147 27.61 1.68 27.78
C ALA A 147 29.08 2.06 27.97
N LEU A 148 29.63 2.89 27.08
CA LEU A 148 30.97 3.47 27.28
C LEU A 148 31.00 4.53 28.41
N GLY A 149 29.86 5.17 28.67
CA GLY A 149 29.70 6.12 29.78
C GLY A 149 28.64 5.66 30.78
N ALA A 150 27.89 6.59 31.34
CA ALA A 150 27.01 6.31 32.49
C ALA A 150 25.76 5.50 32.10
N THR A 151 25.40 4.56 32.97
CA THR A 151 24.08 3.93 32.97
C THR A 151 23.31 4.43 34.18
N THR A 152 22.13 5.00 33.94
CA THR A 152 21.25 5.56 34.97
C THR A 152 19.96 4.75 35.07
N PHE A 153 19.48 4.58 36.30
CA PHE A 153 18.32 3.74 36.61
C PHE A 153 17.29 4.59 37.36
N GLY A 154 16.06 4.60 36.84
CA GLY A 154 14.88 5.06 37.55
C GLY A 154 14.50 4.12 38.68
N ALA A 155 13.49 4.51 39.46
CA ALA A 155 12.94 3.64 40.50
C ALA A 155 12.45 2.32 39.88
N GLU A 156 12.73 1.19 40.54
CA GLU A 156 12.29 -0.14 40.09
C GLU A 156 12.82 -0.59 38.71
N ALA A 157 13.72 0.19 38.08
CA ALA A 157 14.41 -0.25 36.88
C ALA A 157 15.37 -1.39 37.23
N GLY A 158 15.41 -2.42 36.39
CA GLY A 158 16.13 -3.64 36.75
C GLY A 158 16.41 -4.58 35.60
N ARG A 159 17.19 -5.62 35.88
CA ARG A 159 17.42 -6.69 34.91
C ARG A 159 16.24 -7.64 34.86
N ASN A 160 15.81 -8.00 33.65
CA ASN A 160 14.96 -9.16 33.41
C ASN A 160 15.82 -10.39 33.08
N SER A 161 15.24 -11.59 33.12
CA SER A 161 15.91 -12.84 32.78
C SER A 161 15.59 -13.33 31.35
N ARG A 162 15.01 -12.47 30.51
CA ARG A 162 14.58 -12.85 29.15
C ARG A 162 15.71 -12.61 28.16
N GLU A 163 16.40 -13.69 27.80
CA GLU A 163 17.24 -13.73 26.62
C GLU A 163 16.37 -13.97 25.37
N TYR A 164 16.59 -13.20 24.31
CA TYR A 164 15.88 -13.36 23.05
C TYR A 164 16.81 -13.99 22.01
N SER A 165 16.73 -15.30 21.77
CA SER A 165 17.75 -16.05 21.00
C SER A 165 17.40 -16.42 19.56
N ASP A 166 16.15 -16.22 19.10
CA ASP A 166 15.65 -16.91 17.90
C ASP A 166 15.28 -15.96 16.73
N TYR A 167 15.81 -14.73 16.72
CA TYR A 167 15.48 -13.73 15.71
C TYR A 167 16.50 -13.66 14.57
N VAL A 168 16.02 -13.68 13.32
CA VAL A 168 16.83 -13.42 12.13
C VAL A 168 16.67 -11.95 11.73
N ALA A 169 17.73 -11.17 11.91
CA ALA A 169 17.73 -9.75 11.60
C ALA A 169 17.61 -9.46 10.09
N GLY A 170 17.06 -8.28 9.80
CA GLY A 170 17.07 -7.65 8.49
C GLY A 170 18.50 -7.39 8.00
N PHE A 171 18.63 -7.19 6.69
CA PHE A 171 19.94 -7.07 6.03
C PHE A 171 20.66 -5.74 6.33
N ILE A 172 19.90 -4.65 6.48
CA ILE A 172 20.40 -3.31 6.74
C ILE A 172 20.55 -3.11 8.25
N ASP A 173 21.81 -3.05 8.67
CA ASP A 173 22.26 -2.94 10.06
C ASP A 173 23.34 -1.87 10.28
N SER A 174 23.87 -1.30 9.19
CA SER A 174 25.04 -0.44 9.16
C SER A 174 24.97 0.59 8.02
N THR A 175 25.84 1.60 8.09
CA THR A 175 25.90 2.65 7.07
C THR A 175 26.25 2.09 5.68
N ASP A 176 27.06 1.04 5.64
CA ASP A 176 27.49 0.41 4.39
C ASP A 176 26.32 -0.36 3.73
N THR A 177 25.59 -1.17 4.51
CA THR A 177 24.41 -1.90 4.00
C THR A 177 23.29 -0.93 3.61
N MET A 178 23.11 0.17 4.33
CA MET A 178 22.17 1.24 3.94
C MET A 178 22.60 1.94 2.65
N THR A 179 23.89 2.24 2.49
CA THR A 179 24.43 2.87 1.26
C THR A 179 24.24 1.96 0.04
N ALA A 180 24.48 0.65 0.22
CA ALA A 180 24.22 -0.34 -0.83
C ALA A 180 22.72 -0.44 -1.16
N ALA A 181 21.82 -0.34 -0.17
CA ALA A 181 20.37 -0.31 -0.40
C ALA A 181 19.96 0.89 -1.25
N MET A 182 20.42 2.09 -0.87
CA MET A 182 20.14 3.32 -1.62
C MET A 182 20.72 3.29 -3.03
N THR A 183 21.86 2.64 -3.22
CA THR A 183 22.45 2.41 -4.54
C THR A 183 21.57 1.50 -5.39
N ALA A 184 21.05 0.40 -4.82
CA ALA A 184 20.14 -0.50 -5.52
C ALA A 184 18.80 0.19 -5.91
N ILE A 185 18.24 0.99 -5.00
CA ILE A 185 17.03 1.81 -5.26
C ILE A 185 17.29 2.81 -6.38
N THR A 186 18.40 3.56 -6.31
CA THR A 186 18.79 4.53 -7.33
C THR A 186 18.99 3.85 -8.68
N LYS A 187 19.67 2.70 -8.71
CA LYS A 187 19.87 1.90 -9.92
C LYS A 187 18.55 1.47 -10.55
N LYS A 188 17.60 0.96 -9.74
CA LYS A 188 16.26 0.57 -10.22
C LYS A 188 15.54 1.75 -10.88
N ILE A 189 15.61 2.94 -10.26
CA ILE A 189 15.03 4.17 -10.81
C ILE A 189 15.71 4.55 -12.12
N THR A 190 17.04 4.55 -12.20
CA THR A 190 17.79 4.99 -13.39
C THR A 190 17.66 4.03 -14.57
N ASP A 191 17.72 2.72 -14.31
CA ASP A 191 17.60 1.68 -15.35
C ASP A 191 16.22 1.72 -16.04
N SER A 192 15.22 2.24 -15.33
CA SER A 192 13.84 2.34 -15.81
C SER A 192 13.56 3.62 -16.63
N LYS A 193 14.52 4.55 -16.73
CA LYS A 193 14.36 5.82 -17.48
C LYS A 193 14.49 5.66 -19.00
N GLY A 194 14.88 4.50 -19.51
CA GLY A 194 15.32 4.31 -20.91
C GLY A 194 14.43 3.44 -21.80
N VAL A 195 13.10 3.49 -21.70
CA VAL A 195 12.25 2.66 -22.57
C VAL A 195 11.16 3.53 -23.23
N ASP A 196 10.97 3.41 -24.54
CA ASP A 196 10.01 4.20 -25.34
C ASP A 196 8.54 3.80 -25.05
N GLY A 197 7.59 4.71 -25.27
CA GLY A 197 6.13 4.48 -25.13
C GLY A 197 5.38 5.32 -24.09
N VAL A 198 5.62 6.64 -24.05
CA VAL A 198 5.01 7.59 -23.10
C VAL A 198 3.50 7.78 -23.36
N ILE A 199 2.66 7.53 -22.35
CA ILE A 199 1.30 8.09 -22.24
C ILE A 199 1.44 9.51 -21.70
N SER A 200 1.09 10.51 -22.50
CA SER A 200 1.58 11.89 -22.36
C SER A 200 0.96 12.72 -21.23
N ASN A 201 -0.16 12.30 -20.63
CA ASN A 201 -0.77 12.87 -19.40
C ASN A 201 -1.98 11.98 -19.06
N GLY A 202 -2.25 11.58 -17.82
CA GLY A 202 -1.79 12.06 -16.53
C GLY A 202 -2.85 11.79 -15.46
N ASP A 203 -4.07 11.39 -15.83
CA ASP A 203 -5.09 10.82 -14.96
C ASP A 203 -5.31 9.35 -15.34
N ILE A 204 -5.19 8.44 -14.37
CA ILE A 204 -5.42 7.00 -14.57
C ILE A 204 -6.74 6.51 -13.94
N SER A 205 -7.59 7.43 -13.46
CA SER A 205 -8.86 7.10 -12.81
C SER A 205 -9.76 6.27 -13.72
N GLY A 206 -10.30 5.17 -13.19
CA GLY A 206 -11.17 4.24 -13.92
C GLY A 206 -10.50 3.38 -14.98
N ILE A 207 -9.17 3.47 -15.15
CA ILE A 207 -8.45 2.61 -16.09
C ILE A 207 -8.31 1.20 -15.51
N THR A 208 -8.51 0.20 -16.38
CA THR A 208 -8.13 -1.19 -16.12
C THR A 208 -6.83 -1.49 -16.85
N PHE A 209 -5.80 -1.85 -16.12
CA PHE A 209 -4.51 -2.27 -16.64
C PHE A 209 -4.45 -3.79 -16.72
N GLY A 210 -4.03 -4.31 -17.88
CA GLY A 210 -3.58 -5.69 -18.01
C GLY A 210 -2.10 -5.83 -17.62
N PRO A 211 -1.53 -7.05 -17.63
CA PRO A 211 -0.12 -7.25 -17.31
C PRO A 211 0.77 -6.53 -18.33
N GLY A 212 1.84 -5.87 -17.85
CA GLY A 212 2.75 -5.15 -18.74
C GLY A 212 3.48 -3.96 -18.11
N VAL A 213 4.14 -3.18 -18.98
CA VAL A 213 4.91 -1.98 -18.61
C VAL A 213 4.21 -0.75 -19.18
N TYR A 214 3.85 0.19 -18.31
CA TYR A 214 3.15 1.43 -18.66
C TYR A 214 4.01 2.64 -18.30
N LYS A 215 4.02 3.66 -19.16
CA LYS A 215 4.82 4.86 -18.94
C LYS A 215 4.00 6.13 -18.98
N PHE A 216 4.33 7.05 -18.10
CA PHE A 216 3.62 8.31 -17.92
C PHE A 216 4.61 9.47 -17.77
N GLY A 217 4.15 10.68 -18.11
CA GLY A 217 4.78 11.92 -17.64
C GLY A 217 4.63 12.01 -16.13
N ALA A 218 3.46 12.46 -15.67
CA ALA A 218 2.99 12.37 -14.29
C ALA A 218 1.85 11.34 -14.17
N ILE A 219 1.62 10.82 -12.97
CA ILE A 219 0.45 9.98 -12.65
C ILE A 219 -0.43 10.73 -11.65
N ASN A 220 -1.71 10.87 -11.94
CA ASN A 220 -2.69 11.43 -11.02
C ASN A 220 -3.90 10.50 -10.95
N LEU A 221 -4.49 10.46 -9.76
CA LEU A 221 -5.78 9.84 -9.52
C LEU A 221 -6.70 10.88 -8.93
N MET A 222 -7.67 11.32 -9.73
CA MET A 222 -8.61 12.36 -9.36
C MET A 222 -9.90 11.73 -8.81
N TRP A 223 -10.32 12.15 -7.62
CA TRP A 223 -11.55 11.67 -6.94
C TRP A 223 -12.87 12.05 -7.67
N GLY A 224 -12.83 12.47 -8.94
CA GLY A 224 -14.01 12.96 -9.66
C GLY A 224 -15.08 11.93 -9.99
N SER A 225 -14.79 10.62 -9.86
CA SER A 225 -15.63 9.58 -10.49
C SER A 225 -15.92 8.34 -9.66
N ASN A 226 -15.43 8.20 -8.42
CA ASN A 226 -15.42 6.90 -7.69
C ASN A 226 -14.90 5.74 -8.56
N ALA A 227 -14.01 6.03 -9.52
CA ALA A 227 -13.55 5.06 -10.50
C ALA A 227 -12.16 4.58 -10.07
N PRO A 228 -12.07 3.47 -9.31
CA PRO A 228 -10.79 2.94 -8.88
C PRO A 228 -9.96 2.51 -10.09
N VAL A 229 -8.64 2.54 -9.93
CA VAL A 229 -7.73 1.86 -10.87
C VAL A 229 -7.88 0.37 -10.66
N THR A 230 -8.06 -0.37 -11.75
CA THR A 230 -8.15 -1.82 -11.72
C THR A 230 -6.91 -2.45 -12.32
N PHE A 231 -6.33 -3.44 -11.65
CA PHE A 231 -5.31 -4.32 -12.21
C PHE A 231 -5.93 -5.70 -12.45
N ASP A 232 -5.95 -6.11 -13.71
CA ASP A 232 -6.51 -7.37 -14.17
C ASP A 232 -5.38 -8.31 -14.60
N ALA A 233 -5.22 -9.40 -13.86
CA ALA A 233 -4.21 -10.41 -14.13
C ALA A 233 -4.60 -11.39 -15.26
N ASN A 234 -5.81 -11.29 -15.82
CA ASN A 234 -6.32 -12.17 -16.87
C ASN A 234 -6.23 -13.67 -16.51
N GLY A 235 -6.35 -14.01 -15.23
CA GLY A 235 -6.26 -15.38 -14.71
C GLY A 235 -4.85 -15.86 -14.36
N ASP A 236 -3.81 -15.05 -14.59
CA ASP A 236 -2.43 -15.39 -14.25
C ASP A 236 -2.01 -14.77 -12.90
N PRO A 237 -1.92 -15.53 -11.80
CA PRO A 237 -1.56 -15.00 -10.49
C PRO A 237 -0.10 -14.53 -10.39
N ASP A 238 0.72 -14.76 -11.41
CA ASP A 238 2.10 -14.29 -11.52
C ASP A 238 2.22 -13.08 -12.47
N ALA A 239 1.09 -12.57 -12.98
CA ALA A 239 1.01 -11.37 -13.79
C ALA A 239 1.70 -10.17 -13.11
N GLN A 240 2.54 -9.47 -13.88
CA GLN A 240 3.32 -8.33 -13.42
C GLN A 240 2.85 -7.02 -14.04
N PHE A 241 2.82 -5.97 -13.23
CA PHE A 241 2.44 -4.62 -13.64
C PHE A 241 3.56 -3.65 -13.26
N THR A 242 4.20 -3.02 -14.24
CA THR A 242 5.25 -2.03 -14.01
C THR A 242 4.80 -0.66 -14.48
N MET A 243 4.59 0.25 -13.54
CA MET A 243 4.13 1.61 -13.76
C MET A 243 5.31 2.56 -13.63
N ILE A 244 5.71 3.22 -14.70
CA ILE A 244 6.87 4.13 -14.73
C ILE A 244 6.38 5.55 -14.99
N SER A 245 6.81 6.50 -14.16
CA SER A 245 6.53 7.93 -14.35
C SER A 245 7.83 8.72 -14.35
N SER A 246 7.99 9.67 -15.27
CA SER A 246 9.13 10.59 -15.25
C SER A 246 9.00 11.66 -14.16
N GLU A 247 7.79 11.91 -13.66
CA GLU A 247 7.47 12.93 -12.67
C GLU A 247 6.83 12.29 -11.41
N ALA A 248 6.05 13.09 -10.68
CA ALA A 248 5.38 12.68 -9.46
C ALA A 248 4.12 11.83 -9.73
N MET A 249 3.73 11.08 -8.72
CA MET A 249 2.42 10.43 -8.63
C MET A 249 1.59 11.08 -7.53
N THR A 250 0.34 11.43 -7.81
CA THR A 250 -0.58 12.01 -6.82
C THR A 250 -1.89 11.24 -6.76
N LEU A 251 -2.24 10.72 -5.59
CA LEU A 251 -3.55 10.17 -5.30
C LEU A 251 -4.41 11.20 -4.57
N SER A 252 -5.67 11.33 -4.98
CA SER A 252 -6.65 12.10 -4.22
C SER A 252 -6.99 11.42 -2.90
N ALA A 253 -7.63 12.17 -1.99
CA ALA A 253 -8.14 11.62 -0.74
C ALA A 253 -9.08 10.43 -1.01
N GLY A 254 -8.97 9.38 -0.20
CA GLY A 254 -9.80 8.18 -0.28
C GLY A 254 -9.52 7.26 -1.49
N SER A 255 -8.57 7.59 -2.37
CA SER A 255 -8.25 6.76 -3.54
C SER A 255 -7.88 5.32 -3.16
N THR A 256 -8.43 4.34 -3.90
CA THR A 256 -8.17 2.91 -3.72
C THR A 256 -7.90 2.23 -5.07
N PHE A 257 -7.24 1.07 -5.02
CA PHE A 257 -6.99 0.20 -6.16
C PHE A 257 -7.81 -1.09 -6.04
N ILE A 258 -8.19 -1.65 -7.19
CA ILE A 258 -8.89 -2.92 -7.31
C ILE A 258 -7.97 -3.95 -7.99
N LEU A 259 -7.88 -5.14 -7.41
CA LEU A 259 -7.14 -6.27 -7.96
C LEU A 259 -8.13 -7.38 -8.33
N ILE A 260 -8.12 -7.83 -9.58
CA ILE A 260 -9.02 -8.88 -10.08
C ILE A 260 -8.28 -10.02 -10.79
N ASN A 261 -8.99 -11.13 -10.97
CA ASN A 261 -8.56 -12.27 -11.78
C ASN A 261 -7.15 -12.80 -11.46
N GLY A 262 -6.78 -12.78 -10.18
CA GLY A 262 -5.48 -13.26 -9.69
C GLY A 262 -4.43 -12.17 -9.44
N ALA A 263 -4.73 -10.90 -9.71
CA ALA A 263 -3.78 -9.81 -9.48
C ALA A 263 -3.40 -9.70 -7.99
N LYS A 264 -2.11 -9.49 -7.73
CA LYS A 264 -1.53 -9.34 -6.39
C LYS A 264 -0.83 -8.00 -6.28
N PHE A 265 -0.98 -7.31 -5.15
CA PHE A 265 -0.28 -6.05 -4.90
C PHE A 265 1.24 -6.22 -4.98
N SER A 266 1.77 -7.38 -4.55
CA SER A 266 3.20 -7.71 -4.62
C SER A 266 3.78 -7.69 -6.04
N ASN A 267 2.92 -7.80 -7.06
CA ASN A 267 3.30 -7.82 -8.46
C ASN A 267 3.11 -6.45 -9.16
N ILE A 268 2.70 -5.43 -8.41
CA ILE A 268 2.57 -4.06 -8.91
C ILE A 268 3.80 -3.28 -8.47
N THR A 269 4.62 -2.89 -9.45
CA THR A 269 5.81 -2.07 -9.23
C THR A 269 5.58 -0.66 -9.77
N TRP A 270 5.75 0.34 -8.91
CA TRP A 270 5.72 1.76 -9.27
C TRP A 270 7.14 2.31 -9.28
N ILE A 271 7.53 3.00 -10.35
CA ILE A 271 8.85 3.63 -10.48
C ILE A 271 8.62 5.10 -10.84
N LEU A 272 8.87 5.99 -9.88
CA LEU A 272 8.48 7.38 -9.96
C LEU A 272 9.71 8.28 -10.04
N GLY A 273 9.75 9.15 -11.04
CA GLY A 273 10.81 10.12 -11.26
C GLY A 273 10.73 11.34 -10.33
N GLY A 274 9.59 11.52 -9.64
CA GLY A 274 9.36 12.52 -8.61
C GLY A 274 8.76 11.93 -7.33
N ALA A 275 8.06 12.78 -6.56
CA ALA A 275 7.44 12.41 -5.28
C ALA A 275 6.20 11.50 -5.45
N LEU A 276 5.89 10.74 -4.41
CA LEU A 276 4.62 10.05 -4.25
C LEU A 276 3.76 10.81 -3.23
N ASN A 277 2.65 11.38 -3.68
CA ASN A 277 1.72 12.14 -2.86
C ASN A 277 0.44 11.33 -2.66
N LEU A 278 0.17 10.95 -1.42
CA LEU A 278 -0.99 10.18 -1.01
C LEU A 278 -1.98 11.11 -0.30
N GLY A 279 -3.11 11.40 -0.94
CA GLY A 279 -4.18 12.17 -0.32
C GLY A 279 -4.77 11.44 0.89
N ALA A 280 -5.34 12.19 1.83
CA ALA A 280 -5.81 11.64 3.10
C ALA A 280 -6.75 10.43 2.94
N GLY A 281 -6.52 9.37 3.71
CA GLY A 281 -7.31 8.14 3.67
C GLY A 281 -7.14 7.31 2.40
N SER A 282 -6.21 7.67 1.50
CA SER A 282 -5.89 6.83 0.34
C SER A 282 -5.22 5.53 0.78
N LYS A 283 -5.46 4.47 0.01
CA LYS A 283 -4.96 3.12 0.25
C LYS A 283 -4.06 2.72 -0.91
N PHE A 284 -2.77 2.98 -0.78
CA PHE A 284 -1.79 2.68 -1.82
C PHE A 284 -1.51 1.17 -1.89
N GLN A 285 -1.38 0.61 -3.08
CA GLN A 285 -1.06 -0.81 -3.29
C GLN A 285 0.13 -0.98 -4.23
N GLY A 286 1.13 -1.76 -3.81
CA GLY A 286 2.28 -2.12 -4.62
C GLY A 286 3.62 -1.77 -3.98
N VAL A 287 4.68 -1.98 -4.76
CA VAL A 287 6.06 -1.68 -4.39
C VAL A 287 6.50 -0.42 -5.14
N ALA A 288 6.76 0.67 -4.41
CA ALA A 288 7.14 1.95 -5.00
C ALA A 288 8.65 2.22 -4.87
N TYR A 289 9.29 2.58 -5.98
CA TYR A 289 10.62 3.17 -6.06
C TYR A 289 10.47 4.65 -6.42
N VAL A 290 10.83 5.55 -5.51
CA VAL A 290 10.47 6.96 -5.57
C VAL A 290 11.72 7.84 -5.59
N ASN A 291 11.94 8.56 -6.69
CA ASN A 291 13.03 9.52 -6.86
C ASN A 291 12.72 10.87 -6.19
N GLY A 292 12.16 10.82 -4.98
CA GLY A 292 11.64 11.97 -4.25
C GLY A 292 11.12 11.52 -2.88
N ALA A 293 10.30 12.37 -2.25
CA ALA A 293 9.66 12.06 -0.98
C ALA A 293 8.34 11.27 -1.18
N VAL A 294 7.93 10.54 -0.14
CA VAL A 294 6.61 9.94 0.01
C VAL A 294 5.83 10.72 1.05
N ASN A 295 4.75 11.38 0.63
CA ASN A 295 3.92 12.24 1.46
C ASN A 295 2.54 11.58 1.66
N GLY A 296 2.29 10.97 2.80
CA GLY A 296 1.06 10.21 3.04
C GLY A 296 0.75 9.96 4.51
N ALA A 297 1.04 10.90 5.40
CA ALA A 297 0.96 10.73 6.86
C ALA A 297 -0.42 10.28 7.41
N THR A 298 -1.47 10.30 6.60
CA THR A 298 -2.83 9.84 6.93
C THR A 298 -3.34 8.80 5.92
N SER A 299 -2.43 8.08 5.28
CA SER A 299 -2.70 7.16 4.19
C SER A 299 -1.96 5.84 4.44
N SER A 300 -2.63 4.74 4.12
CA SER A 300 -2.08 3.40 4.31
C SER A 300 -1.35 2.90 3.07
N VAL A 301 -0.36 2.06 3.27
CA VAL A 301 0.39 1.39 2.21
C VAL A 301 0.25 -0.11 2.36
N CYS A 302 -0.15 -0.78 1.29
CA CYS A 302 -0.09 -2.22 1.15
C CYS A 302 1.02 -2.57 0.17
N GLY A 303 2.12 -3.10 0.69
CA GLY A 303 3.36 -3.29 -0.04
C GLY A 303 4.51 -2.50 0.59
N SER A 304 5.38 -1.95 -0.25
CA SER A 304 6.65 -1.34 0.21
C SER A 304 6.92 -0.01 -0.48
N VAL A 305 7.60 0.90 0.21
CA VAL A 305 8.05 2.19 -0.35
C VAL A 305 9.55 2.38 -0.16
N TYR A 306 10.24 2.59 -1.26
CA TYR A 306 11.68 2.84 -1.31
C TYR A 306 11.92 4.22 -1.91
N ALA A 307 12.29 5.18 -1.09
CA ALA A 307 12.35 6.58 -1.47
C ALA A 307 13.76 7.16 -1.32
N ILE A 308 14.18 7.98 -2.30
CA ILE A 308 15.40 8.78 -2.19
C ILE A 308 15.21 9.93 -1.18
N GLY A 309 13.99 10.44 -1.04
CA GLY A 309 13.64 11.47 -0.07
C GLY A 309 13.09 10.88 1.23
N ALA A 310 12.42 11.74 2.00
CA ALA A 310 11.75 11.36 3.25
C ALA A 310 10.49 10.53 2.97
N VAL A 311 10.10 9.71 3.94
CA VAL A 311 8.86 8.91 3.89
C VAL A 311 8.02 9.22 5.11
N ALA A 312 6.77 9.62 4.88
CA ALA A 312 5.76 9.78 5.92
C ALA A 312 4.49 9.05 5.51
N VAL A 313 4.07 8.05 6.29
CA VAL A 313 2.84 7.27 6.07
C VAL A 313 2.09 7.03 7.38
N ASP A 314 0.83 6.63 7.30
CA ASP A 314 0.04 6.26 8.48
C ASP A 314 0.50 4.90 9.02
N TYR A 315 0.29 3.82 8.25
CA TYR A 315 0.74 2.47 8.57
C TYR A 315 0.91 1.60 7.31
N PHE A 316 1.51 0.41 7.47
CA PHE A 316 1.63 -0.60 6.42
C PHE A 316 0.63 -1.75 6.65
N ASP A 317 -0.35 -1.88 5.77
CA ASP A 317 -1.35 -2.95 5.83
C ASP A 317 -0.73 -4.27 5.35
N SER A 318 -0.64 -5.25 6.25
CA SER A 318 -0.07 -6.58 6.00
C SER A 318 -1.05 -7.53 5.31
N GLU A 319 -2.35 -7.34 5.52
CA GLU A 319 -3.41 -8.19 4.96
C GLU A 319 -3.93 -7.64 3.65
N CYS A 320 -3.71 -6.35 3.41
CA CYS A 320 -4.20 -5.66 2.22
C CYS A 320 -5.69 -5.92 2.00
N ASN A 321 -6.47 -5.88 3.10
CA ASN A 321 -7.86 -6.29 3.13
C ASN A 321 -8.75 -5.17 2.56
N TYR A 322 -8.50 -4.84 1.30
CA TYR A 322 -9.26 -3.91 0.50
C TYR A 322 -10.41 -4.64 -0.17
N PRO A 323 -11.52 -3.97 -0.47
CA PRO A 323 -12.66 -4.62 -1.09
C PRO A 323 -12.22 -5.29 -2.39
N LYS A 324 -12.06 -6.61 -2.35
CA LYS A 324 -12.07 -7.44 -3.55
C LYS A 324 -13.43 -7.16 -4.20
N PRO A 325 -13.49 -6.76 -5.46
CA PRO A 325 -14.78 -6.65 -6.12
C PRO A 325 -15.41 -8.03 -6.03
N VAL A 326 -16.66 -8.07 -5.61
CA VAL A 326 -17.35 -9.34 -5.54
C VAL A 326 -17.47 -9.85 -6.96
N VAL A 327 -16.72 -10.92 -7.26
CA VAL A 327 -16.93 -11.69 -8.49
C VAL A 327 -18.26 -12.39 -8.27
N CYS A 328 -19.34 -11.74 -8.69
CA CYS A 328 -20.61 -12.44 -8.83
C CYS A 328 -20.34 -13.54 -9.88
N PRO A 329 -20.55 -14.83 -9.54
CA PRO A 329 -20.31 -15.91 -10.49
C PRO A 329 -21.07 -15.60 -11.78
N LEU A 330 -20.40 -15.73 -12.93
CA LEU A 330 -21.12 -15.93 -14.18
C LEU A 330 -22.03 -17.13 -13.92
N TRP A 331 -23.34 -16.94 -14.00
CA TRP A 331 -24.28 -18.03 -13.84
C TRP A 331 -23.91 -19.09 -14.87
N ASP A 332 -23.45 -20.25 -14.39
CA ASP A 332 -23.47 -21.44 -15.23
C ASP A 332 -24.93 -21.90 -15.33
N ASP A 333 -25.32 -22.37 -16.52
CA ASP A 333 -26.70 -22.77 -16.81
C ASP A 333 -27.14 -24.04 -16.04
N THR A 334 -26.37 -24.51 -15.05
CA THR A 334 -26.53 -25.84 -14.46
C THR A 334 -26.86 -25.87 -12.96
N HIS A 335 -26.91 -24.73 -12.25
CA HIS A 335 -27.26 -24.70 -10.84
C HIS A 335 -28.46 -23.80 -10.51
N TYR A 336 -29.68 -24.36 -10.62
CA TYR A 336 -30.90 -23.72 -10.18
C TYR A 336 -31.27 -24.14 -8.75
N SER A 337 -31.01 -23.29 -7.76
CA SER A 337 -31.79 -23.25 -6.51
C SER A 337 -31.76 -21.85 -5.90
N LEU A 338 -32.82 -21.06 -6.17
CA LEU A 338 -33.10 -19.81 -5.47
C LEU A 338 -33.76 -20.13 -4.13
N GLU A 339 -33.02 -20.05 -3.02
CA GLU A 339 -33.64 -20.03 -1.70
C GLU A 339 -34.25 -18.66 -1.40
N ARG A 340 -35.46 -18.71 -0.85
CA ARG A 340 -36.38 -17.58 -0.65
C ARG A 340 -35.83 -16.59 0.39
N LEU A 341 -35.24 -15.48 -0.05
CA LEU A 341 -35.06 -14.29 0.79
C LEU A 341 -36.28 -13.36 0.63
N ALA A 342 -37.09 -13.24 1.67
CA ALA A 342 -38.23 -12.32 1.66
C ALA A 342 -37.74 -10.85 1.56
N ASN A 343 -38.44 -10.05 0.75
CA ASN A 343 -38.29 -8.59 0.57
C ASN A 343 -37.08 -8.04 -0.22
N THR A 344 -36.64 -8.72 -1.29
CA THR A 344 -35.60 -8.16 -2.17
C THR A 344 -36.01 -8.20 -3.64
N ARG A 345 -35.90 -7.05 -4.34
CA ARG A 345 -36.11 -6.93 -5.79
C ARG A 345 -34.81 -7.26 -6.54
N VAL A 346 -34.91 -8.06 -7.60
CA VAL A 346 -33.78 -8.50 -8.43
C VAL A 346 -33.91 -7.89 -9.83
N LEU A 347 -32.80 -7.38 -10.39
CA LEU A 347 -32.67 -6.96 -11.78
C LEU A 347 -31.56 -7.78 -12.45
N LEU A 348 -31.87 -8.40 -13.59
CA LEU A 348 -30.94 -9.23 -14.36
C LEU A 348 -30.59 -8.50 -15.67
N PRO A 349 -29.31 -8.39 -16.08
CA PRO A 349 -28.97 -7.95 -17.43
C PRO A 349 -29.11 -9.14 -18.42
N VAL A 350 -29.85 -8.94 -19.52
CA VAL A 350 -29.94 -9.92 -20.62
C VAL A 350 -29.00 -9.47 -21.74
N THR A 351 -27.96 -10.27 -22.03
CA THR A 351 -26.91 -9.91 -23.00
C THR A 351 -27.11 -10.49 -24.41
N ASP A 352 -28.07 -11.38 -24.66
CA ASP A 352 -28.44 -11.70 -26.05
C ASP A 352 -29.86 -12.24 -26.20
N SER A 353 -30.45 -12.01 -27.38
CA SER A 353 -31.90 -12.09 -27.62
C SER A 353 -32.47 -13.49 -27.91
N LYS A 354 -31.69 -14.56 -27.77
CA LYS A 354 -32.07 -15.88 -28.31
C LYS A 354 -32.35 -17.00 -27.32
N ASP A 355 -31.99 -16.87 -26.04
CA ASP A 355 -32.28 -17.91 -25.05
C ASP A 355 -33.18 -17.35 -23.94
N ILE A 356 -34.49 -17.55 -24.11
CA ILE A 356 -35.46 -17.33 -23.02
C ILE A 356 -36.46 -18.48 -23.06
N THR A 357 -36.29 -19.44 -22.15
CA THR A 357 -37.28 -20.47 -21.83
C THR A 357 -38.21 -19.98 -20.72
N HIS A 358 -39.49 -20.30 -20.89
CA HIS A 358 -40.59 -19.99 -19.99
C HIS A 358 -40.40 -20.74 -18.66
N HIS A 359 -40.21 -20.03 -17.55
CA HIS A 359 -40.13 -20.62 -16.21
C HIS A 359 -41.33 -20.21 -15.36
N THR A 360 -42.09 -21.20 -14.91
CA THR A 360 -43.22 -21.05 -13.99
C THR A 360 -42.78 -21.54 -12.61
N PHE A 361 -42.95 -20.71 -11.58
CA PHE A 361 -42.66 -21.10 -10.20
C PHE A 361 -43.84 -21.87 -9.59
N THR A 362 -43.57 -22.71 -8.59
CA THR A 362 -44.54 -23.61 -7.95
C THR A 362 -45.67 -22.90 -7.18
N ASP A 363 -45.62 -21.58 -7.05
CA ASP A 363 -46.67 -20.74 -6.46
C ASP A 363 -47.58 -20.04 -7.49
N GLY A 364 -47.38 -20.31 -8.78
CA GLY A 364 -48.16 -19.70 -9.87
C GLY A 364 -47.61 -18.37 -10.38
N THR A 365 -46.47 -17.90 -9.87
CA THR A 365 -45.80 -16.70 -10.40
C THR A 365 -45.16 -17.00 -11.76
N GLU A 366 -45.42 -16.14 -12.74
CA GLU A 366 -44.97 -16.29 -14.12
C GLU A 366 -44.10 -15.09 -14.52
N ILE A 367 -42.89 -15.36 -15.02
CA ILE A 367 -41.99 -14.32 -15.55
C ILE A 367 -41.87 -14.51 -17.05
N GLN A 368 -42.37 -13.54 -17.82
CA GLN A 368 -42.17 -13.47 -19.26
C GLN A 368 -41.29 -12.28 -19.62
N VAL A 369 -40.19 -12.57 -20.31
CA VAL A 369 -39.26 -11.56 -20.83
C VAL A 369 -39.34 -11.60 -22.35
N SER A 370 -39.65 -10.45 -22.95
CA SER A 370 -39.70 -10.25 -24.40
C SER A 370 -38.72 -9.14 -24.77
N SER A 371 -38.18 -9.19 -25.99
CA SER A 371 -37.13 -8.30 -26.53
C SER A 371 -37.42 -6.79 -26.48
N ARG A 372 -38.57 -6.38 -25.93
CA ARG A 372 -38.99 -4.98 -25.79
C ARG A 372 -39.68 -4.63 -24.46
N ARG A 373 -39.85 -5.57 -23.52
CA ARG A 373 -40.50 -5.31 -22.22
C ARG A 373 -40.14 -6.35 -21.17
N MET A 374 -40.00 -5.88 -19.94
CA MET A 374 -39.92 -6.71 -18.73
C MET A 374 -41.12 -6.36 -17.86
N GLU A 375 -42.04 -7.31 -17.67
CA GLU A 375 -43.22 -7.16 -16.82
C GLU A 375 -43.11 -8.17 -15.66
N ILE A 376 -43.24 -7.68 -14.42
CA ILE A 376 -43.25 -8.52 -13.21
C ILE A 376 -44.63 -8.36 -12.57
N SER A 377 -45.32 -9.47 -12.34
CA SER A 377 -46.59 -9.51 -11.64
C SER A 377 -46.38 -10.05 -10.22
N SER A 378 -46.96 -9.37 -9.23
CA SER A 378 -47.23 -9.93 -7.91
C SER A 378 -48.63 -9.49 -7.47
N ASP A 379 -49.23 -10.21 -6.52
CA ASP A 379 -50.65 -10.11 -6.12
C ASP A 379 -51.16 -8.73 -5.65
N TYR A 380 -50.33 -7.67 -5.68
CA TYR A 380 -50.67 -6.33 -5.24
C TYR A 380 -50.55 -5.22 -6.30
N GLY A 381 -50.58 -5.57 -7.61
CA GLY A 381 -50.86 -4.62 -8.69
C GLY A 381 -49.65 -4.14 -9.51
N TRP A 382 -49.95 -3.63 -10.71
CA TRP A 382 -48.99 -3.36 -11.79
C TRP A 382 -48.08 -2.14 -11.52
N SER A 383 -46.76 -2.32 -11.64
CA SER A 383 -45.80 -1.20 -11.73
C SER A 383 -45.18 -1.14 -13.12
N LEU A 384 -45.45 -0.06 -13.86
CA LEU A 384 -45.03 0.14 -15.24
C LEU A 384 -43.73 0.97 -15.30
N MET A 385 -42.63 0.44 -15.84
CA MET A 385 -41.48 1.26 -16.25
C MET A 385 -41.62 1.64 -17.73
N LYS A 386 -41.71 2.95 -18.02
CA LYS A 386 -41.96 3.47 -19.37
C LYS A 386 -40.70 4.07 -19.99
N ARG A 387 -40.40 3.70 -21.24
CA ARG A 387 -39.38 4.32 -22.10
C ARG A 387 -39.75 5.78 -22.40
N ILE A 388 -38.85 6.74 -22.14
CA ILE A 388 -38.97 8.09 -22.72
C ILE A 388 -38.38 8.03 -24.12
N GLY A 389 -39.20 8.30 -25.14
CA GLY A 389 -38.85 8.12 -26.55
C GLY A 389 -38.09 9.29 -27.15
N SER A 390 -37.19 9.00 -28.09
CA SER A 390 -37.04 9.83 -29.28
C SER A 390 -37.99 9.29 -30.35
N GLY A 391 -39.07 10.04 -30.62
CA GLY A 391 -40.03 9.73 -31.67
C GLY A 391 -39.82 10.62 -32.89
N ARG A 392 -39.68 10.00 -34.07
CA ARG A 392 -40.37 10.40 -35.31
C ARG A 392 -41.12 9.14 -35.80
N GLY A 393 -42.29 9.18 -36.43
CA GLY A 393 -43.08 10.29 -36.98
C GLY A 393 -44.39 10.54 -36.22
N ASP A 394 -45.20 11.54 -36.61
CA ASP A 394 -45.56 11.84 -37.99
C ASP A 394 -45.53 13.34 -38.39
N ASN A 395 -45.31 13.53 -39.71
CA ASN A 395 -45.55 14.69 -40.59
C ASN A 395 -44.38 15.65 -40.94
N ALA A 396 -43.85 15.40 -42.16
CA ALA A 396 -43.12 16.23 -43.13
C ALA A 396 -42.41 17.53 -42.70
N TRP A 397 -41.10 17.63 -42.98
CA TRP A 397 -40.48 18.44 -44.06
C TRP A 397 -38.93 18.32 -43.98
N ASN A 398 -38.31 17.92 -45.09
CA ASN A 398 -36.90 17.98 -45.52
C ASN A 398 -35.76 17.29 -44.70
N ALA A 399 -34.95 16.51 -45.43
CA ALA A 399 -33.63 15.92 -45.09
C ALA A 399 -32.52 17.00 -44.92
N PRO A 400 -31.25 16.72 -44.48
CA PRO A 400 -30.53 15.44 -44.39
C PRO A 400 -29.64 15.17 -43.13
N SER A 401 -29.25 13.89 -42.98
CA SER A 401 -27.96 13.30 -42.52
C SER A 401 -27.27 13.65 -41.16
N ILE A 402 -26.91 12.55 -40.46
CA ILE A 402 -25.62 12.25 -39.80
C ILE A 402 -25.39 12.63 -38.30
N LEU A 403 -25.08 11.55 -37.55
CA LEU A 403 -24.30 11.41 -36.30
C LEU A 403 -24.93 11.71 -34.91
N ASN A 404 -24.59 10.77 -33.99
CA ASN A 404 -24.90 10.66 -32.56
C ASN A 404 -24.88 11.97 -31.76
N PRO A 405 -25.84 12.13 -30.83
CA PRO A 405 -25.46 12.59 -29.49
C PRO A 405 -26.34 12.05 -28.33
N GLY A 406 -25.76 12.05 -27.12
CA GLY A 406 -26.54 12.40 -25.91
C GLY A 406 -26.65 11.33 -24.83
N GLY A 407 -25.95 11.58 -23.71
CA GLY A 407 -26.02 10.80 -22.48
C GLY A 407 -27.27 11.04 -21.63
N TRP A 408 -27.32 10.34 -20.50
CA TRP A 408 -28.35 10.48 -19.47
C TRP A 408 -27.95 11.58 -18.46
N THR A 409 -28.89 12.44 -18.05
CA THR A 409 -28.70 13.45 -16.99
C THR A 409 -29.60 13.14 -15.80
N ILE A 410 -29.07 13.30 -14.58
CA ILE A 410 -29.78 13.12 -13.30
C ILE A 410 -30.30 14.49 -12.82
N LEU A 411 -31.57 14.57 -12.40
CA LEU A 411 -32.11 15.68 -11.59
C LEU A 411 -32.49 15.18 -10.19
N PRO A 412 -32.35 16.03 -9.14
CA PRO A 412 -32.25 15.58 -7.76
C PRO A 412 -33.61 15.40 -7.08
N SER A 413 -33.77 14.36 -6.27
CA SER A 413 -34.76 14.35 -5.19
C SER A 413 -34.28 13.50 -3.99
N PRO A 414 -34.71 13.81 -2.76
CA PRO A 414 -33.83 13.79 -1.59
C PRO A 414 -33.98 12.56 -0.67
N TYR A 415 -34.31 11.38 -1.20
CA TYR A 415 -34.39 10.17 -0.37
C TYR A 415 -33.75 8.97 -1.09
N SER A 416 -32.54 8.63 -0.66
CA SER A 416 -31.75 7.48 -1.07
C SER A 416 -32.36 6.15 -0.64
N THR A 417 -32.20 5.11 -1.45
CA THR A 417 -31.56 3.84 -1.03
C THR A 417 -31.27 2.95 -2.24
N TYR A 418 -29.99 2.68 -2.49
CA TYR A 418 -29.48 1.63 -3.38
C TYR A 418 -29.19 0.38 -2.53
N LEU A 419 -29.47 -0.83 -3.03
CA LEU A 419 -29.04 -2.05 -2.35
C LEU A 419 -28.39 -3.08 -3.30
N LYS A 420 -27.26 -3.59 -2.79
CA LYS A 420 -26.34 -4.64 -3.25
C LYS A 420 -27.02 -5.96 -3.61
N LEU A 421 -26.46 -6.65 -4.62
CA LEU A 421 -26.64 -8.08 -4.86
C LEU A 421 -25.28 -8.71 -5.17
N CYS A 422 -24.43 -8.85 -4.15
CA CYS A 422 -23.57 -10.02 -4.00
C CYS A 422 -23.39 -10.22 -2.48
N THR A 423 -23.83 -11.35 -1.92
CA THR A 423 -23.66 -11.66 -0.49
C THR A 423 -22.24 -12.15 -0.26
N ALA A 424 -21.47 -11.37 0.50
CA ALA A 424 -20.34 -11.89 1.24
C ALA A 424 -20.90 -12.43 2.57
N ASP A 425 -20.58 -13.67 2.92
CA ASP A 425 -20.67 -14.10 4.31
C ASP A 425 -19.73 -13.19 5.12
N LEU A 426 -20.34 -12.28 5.89
CA LEU A 426 -19.68 -11.48 6.92
C LEU A 426 -20.01 -12.17 8.25
N THR A 427 -19.11 -13.03 8.72
CA THR A 427 -19.07 -13.40 10.14
C THR A 427 -18.23 -12.35 10.86
N PHE A 428 -18.85 -11.66 11.82
CA PHE A 428 -18.20 -10.76 12.77
C PHE A 428 -17.36 -11.52 13.80
#